data_AF-A0A3P7ETJ9-F1
#
_entry.id   AF-A0A3P7ETJ9-F1
#
_cell.length_a   1.000
_cell.length_b   1.000
_cell.length_c   1.000
_cell.angle_alpha   90.00
_cell.angle_beta   90.00
_cell.angle_gamma   90.00
#
_symmetry.space_group_name_H-M   'P 1'
#
loop_
_entity.id
_entity.type
_entity.pdbx_description
1 polymer ?
#
loop_
_entity_poly.entity_id
_entity_poly.type
_entity_poly.pdbx_seq_one_letter_code
_entity_poly.pdbx_strand_id
1 'polypeptide(L)'
;ARLYRIKESNARYAAREGYKIFRHCALPRTGAAHATIETTATANYAMVEDTNDSLEYVIDCTLGYQNGDIPSIGNWLFGELPNGIPNVAVHYKLQIYRIRPEWKNENMLRHWLYDIYEKKDELLEKYYQSGVFPKDSQHHPTVVRNSISNCLFVEAFWLLLLYLHYSIWLKSFASLIYRCVVVILLTFSGIF
;
A
#
# COMPACT_ATOMS: atom_id res chain seq x y z
N ALA A 1 -11.80 0.81 14.43
CA ALA A 1 -11.70 0.48 12.99
C ALA A 1 -12.08 1.69 12.12
N ARG A 2 -11.17 2.26 11.31
CA ARG A 2 -11.45 3.42 10.42
C ARG A 2 -12.25 3.04 9.17
N LEU A 3 -12.31 1.75 8.84
CA LEU A 3 -12.91 1.22 7.61
C LEU A 3 -14.41 1.48 7.49
N TYR A 4 -15.19 1.39 8.58
CA TYR A 4 -16.64 1.66 8.52
C TYR A 4 -16.92 3.10 8.06
N ARG A 5 -16.14 4.09 8.54
CA ARG A 5 -16.28 5.50 8.13
C ARG A 5 -15.97 5.70 6.66
N ILE A 6 -14.98 4.95 6.14
CA ILE A 6 -14.63 4.99 4.72
C ILE A 6 -15.77 4.41 3.89
N LYS A 7 -16.32 3.25 4.27
CA LYS A 7 -17.46 2.63 3.58
C LYS A 7 -18.68 3.57 3.55
N GLU A 8 -19.04 4.17 4.69
CA GLU A 8 -20.15 5.10 4.78
C GLU A 8 -19.92 6.37 3.95
N SER A 9 -18.73 6.99 4.06
CA SER A 9 -18.38 8.16 3.26
C SER A 9 -18.38 7.86 1.76
N ASN A 10 -17.94 6.66 1.37
CA ASN A 10 -17.90 6.23 -0.02
C ASN A 10 -19.32 6.01 -0.56
N ALA A 11 -20.19 5.36 0.21
CA ALA A 11 -21.59 5.17 -0.13
C ALA A 11 -22.34 6.51 -0.31
N ARG A 12 -22.10 7.48 0.59
CA ARG A 12 -22.68 8.83 0.45
C ARG A 12 -22.20 9.56 -0.80
N TYR A 13 -20.93 9.41 -1.17
CA TYR A 13 -20.38 9.99 -2.39
C TYR A 13 -20.96 9.32 -3.64
N ALA A 14 -20.97 7.98 -3.69
CA ALA A 14 -21.54 7.20 -4.78
C ALA A 14 -23.01 7.56 -5.01
N ALA A 15 -23.81 7.68 -3.95
CA ALA A 15 -25.21 8.06 -4.03
C ALA A 15 -25.43 9.49 -4.56
N ARG A 16 -24.53 10.45 -4.25
CA ARG A 16 -24.62 11.83 -4.75
C ARG A 16 -24.29 11.95 -6.22
N GLU A 17 -23.27 11.21 -6.67
CA GLU A 17 -22.79 11.25 -8.05
C GLU A 17 -23.52 10.26 -8.99
N GLY A 18 -24.40 9.41 -8.44
CA GLY A 18 -25.15 8.41 -9.22
C GLY A 18 -24.33 7.17 -9.59
N TYR A 19 -23.26 6.87 -8.85
CA TYR A 19 -22.45 5.66 -9.05
C TYR A 19 -22.97 4.47 -8.23
N LYS A 20 -22.67 3.26 -8.70
CA LYS A 20 -22.94 2.01 -7.97
C LYS A 20 -22.21 2.03 -6.63
N ILE A 21 -22.93 1.69 -5.56
CA ILE A 21 -22.35 1.53 -4.23
C ILE A 21 -21.71 0.15 -4.14
N PHE A 22 -20.38 0.11 -4.06
CA PHE A 22 -19.61 -1.12 -3.88
C PHE A 22 -19.67 -1.61 -2.42
N ARG A 23 -19.68 -2.93 -2.23
CA ARG A 23 -19.79 -3.55 -0.88
C ARG A 23 -18.44 -3.90 -0.29
N HIS A 24 -17.52 -4.36 -1.15
CA HIS A 24 -16.20 -4.89 -0.81
C HIS A 24 -15.09 -3.92 -1.16
N CYS A 25 -15.31 -3.09 -2.18
CA CYS A 25 -14.37 -2.05 -2.62
C CYS A 25 -14.83 -0.65 -2.19
N ALA A 26 -13.88 0.28 -2.11
CA ALA A 26 -14.17 1.72 -2.09
C ALA A 26 -13.89 2.31 -3.47
N LEU A 27 -14.68 3.30 -3.90
CA LEU A 27 -14.42 4.04 -5.14
C LEU A 27 -13.00 4.64 -5.12
N PRO A 28 -12.18 4.38 -6.16
CA PRO A 28 -10.81 4.84 -6.22
C PRO A 28 -10.73 6.36 -6.35
N ARG A 29 -9.66 6.94 -5.80
CA ARG A 29 -9.31 8.35 -6.01
C ARG A 29 -8.42 8.45 -7.25
N THR A 30 -8.77 9.34 -8.16
CA THR A 30 -8.12 9.48 -9.47
C THR A 30 -6.98 10.48 -9.49
N GLY A 31 -6.97 11.48 -8.61
CA GLY A 31 -6.03 12.61 -8.72
C GLY A 31 -4.55 12.22 -8.82
N ALA A 32 -4.07 11.29 -7.98
CA ALA A 32 -2.67 10.85 -8.04
C ALA A 32 -2.37 10.06 -9.33
N ALA A 33 -3.25 9.14 -9.73
CA ALA A 33 -3.09 8.36 -10.95
C ALA A 33 -3.14 9.25 -12.21
N HIS A 34 -4.05 10.23 -12.22
CA HIS A 34 -4.19 11.21 -13.28
C HIS A 34 -2.94 12.07 -13.42
N ALA A 35 -2.41 12.62 -12.32
CA ALA A 35 -1.18 13.41 -12.33
C ALA A 35 0.02 12.61 -12.84
N THR A 36 0.16 11.34 -12.43
CA THR A 36 1.21 10.46 -12.96
C THR A 36 1.05 10.24 -14.46
N ILE A 37 -0.14 9.90 -14.94
CA ILE A 37 -0.38 9.69 -16.39
C ILE A 37 -0.17 10.99 -17.17
N GLU A 38 -0.58 12.14 -16.65
CA GLU A 38 -0.42 13.44 -17.31
C GLU A 38 1.06 13.81 -17.48
N THR A 39 1.88 13.57 -16.45
CA THR A 39 3.31 13.90 -16.45
C THR A 39 4.17 12.89 -17.22
N THR A 40 3.79 11.61 -17.22
CA THR A 40 4.62 10.53 -17.79
C THR A 40 4.13 10.05 -19.16
N ALA A 41 2.85 10.22 -19.51
CA ALA A 41 2.38 9.88 -20.84
C ALA A 41 2.82 11.00 -21.80
N THR A 42 3.98 10.83 -22.41
CA THR A 42 4.49 11.71 -23.47
C THR A 42 3.38 11.89 -24.51
N ALA A 43 3.09 13.14 -24.91
CA ALA A 43 2.10 13.39 -25.98
C ALA A 43 2.49 12.69 -27.30
N ASN A 44 3.77 12.37 -27.45
CA ASN A 44 4.36 11.76 -28.64
C ASN A 44 4.77 10.31 -28.37
N TYR A 45 3.81 9.37 -28.36
CA TYR A 45 4.15 7.94 -28.49
C TYR A 45 4.91 7.63 -29.80
N ALA A 46 4.94 8.56 -30.77
CA ALA A 46 5.53 8.35 -32.09
C ALA A 46 6.97 8.86 -32.25
N MET A 47 7.55 9.60 -31.30
CA MET A 47 8.82 10.32 -31.54
C MET A 47 9.87 10.19 -30.43
N VAL A 48 9.65 9.39 -29.39
CA VAL A 48 10.67 9.21 -28.36
C VAL A 48 11.08 7.75 -28.31
N GLU A 49 12.11 7.43 -29.09
CA GLU A 49 12.70 6.09 -29.20
C GLU A 49 13.46 5.65 -27.95
N ASP A 50 13.72 6.51 -26.95
CA ASP A 50 14.61 6.07 -25.85
C ASP A 50 14.50 6.85 -24.53
N THR A 51 13.42 7.60 -24.26
CA THR A 51 13.22 8.07 -22.88
C THR A 51 12.58 6.94 -22.10
N ASN A 52 13.41 6.26 -21.32
CA ASN A 52 13.10 5.26 -20.30
C ASN A 52 12.09 5.73 -19.22
N ASP A 53 11.47 6.90 -19.39
CA ASP A 53 10.64 7.61 -18.41
C ASP A 53 9.14 7.59 -18.75
N SER A 54 8.73 6.95 -19.86
CA SER A 54 7.32 6.90 -20.23
C SER A 54 6.58 5.76 -19.52
N LEU A 55 5.44 6.08 -18.90
CA LEU A 55 4.60 5.06 -18.28
C LEU A 55 3.83 4.30 -19.37
N GLU A 56 4.17 3.03 -19.55
CA GLU A 56 3.59 2.20 -20.62
C GLU A 56 2.36 1.40 -20.18
N TYR A 57 2.37 0.89 -18.96
CA TYR A 57 1.43 -0.13 -18.50
C TYR A 57 0.87 0.13 -17.12
N VAL A 58 -0.39 -0.22 -16.94
CA VAL A 58 -1.05 -0.31 -15.63
C VAL A 58 -1.26 -1.79 -15.30
N ILE A 59 -0.73 -2.22 -14.15
CA ILE A 59 -0.89 -3.59 -13.64
C ILE A 59 -1.99 -3.58 -12.59
N ASP A 60 -2.97 -4.46 -12.75
CA ASP A 60 -4.09 -4.57 -11.84
C ASP A 60 -3.87 -5.66 -10.77
N CYS A 61 -3.97 -5.29 -9.49
CA CYS A 61 -3.88 -6.23 -8.38
C CYS A 61 -5.10 -6.12 -7.47
N THR A 62 -5.62 -7.27 -7.04
CA THR A 62 -6.74 -7.37 -6.10
C THR A 62 -6.33 -8.23 -4.91
N LEU A 63 -6.53 -7.69 -3.71
CA LEU A 63 -6.23 -8.34 -2.45
C LEU A 63 -7.53 -8.83 -1.80
N GLY A 64 -7.63 -10.13 -1.54
CA GLY A 64 -8.71 -10.76 -0.81
C GLY A 64 -8.25 -11.16 0.59
N TYR A 65 -8.77 -10.49 1.62
CA TYR A 65 -8.56 -10.89 3.01
C TYR A 65 -9.54 -12.00 3.39
N GLN A 66 -9.08 -13.03 4.10
CA GLN A 66 -9.94 -14.12 4.55
C GLN A 66 -11.18 -13.60 5.29
N ASN A 67 -12.37 -14.11 4.95
CA ASN A 67 -13.67 -13.71 5.48
C ASN A 67 -14.04 -12.21 5.32
N GLY A 68 -13.28 -11.44 4.54
CA GLY A 68 -13.44 -9.98 4.47
C GLY A 68 -12.95 -9.24 5.71
N ASP A 69 -12.26 -9.94 6.63
CA ASP A 69 -11.74 -9.37 7.86
C ASP A 69 -10.41 -8.67 7.60
N ILE A 70 -10.48 -7.36 7.38
CA ILE A 70 -9.31 -6.52 7.14
C ILE A 70 -8.77 -6.05 8.50
N PRO A 71 -7.57 -6.48 8.92
CA PRO A 71 -7.03 -6.06 10.19
C PRO A 71 -6.67 -4.58 10.15
N SER A 72 -6.84 -3.90 11.29
CA SER A 72 -6.35 -2.53 11.42
C SER A 72 -4.81 -2.53 11.36
N ILE A 73 -4.20 -1.41 10.97
CA ILE A 73 -2.73 -1.30 10.99
C ILE A 73 -2.16 -1.56 12.39
N GLY A 74 -2.84 -1.10 13.44
CA GLY A 74 -2.43 -1.38 14.82
C GLY A 74 -2.50 -2.88 15.13
N ASN A 75 -3.59 -3.54 14.76
CA ASN A 75 -3.74 -4.98 14.92
C ASN A 75 -2.67 -5.78 14.16
N TRP A 76 -2.31 -5.33 12.95
CA TRP A 76 -1.22 -5.92 12.17
C TRP A 76 0.12 -5.78 12.87
N LEU A 77 0.42 -4.59 13.42
CA LEU A 77 1.69 -4.32 14.12
C LEU A 77 1.81 -5.09 15.45
N PHE A 78 0.71 -5.23 16.20
CA PHE A 78 0.70 -5.94 17.48
C PHE A 78 0.43 -7.45 17.34
N GLY A 79 0.16 -7.95 16.14
CA GLY A 79 -0.22 -9.35 15.91
C GLY A 79 -1.60 -9.74 16.48
N GLU A 80 -2.43 -8.75 16.83
CA GLU A 80 -3.78 -8.95 17.39
C GLU A 80 -4.79 -9.26 16.28
N LEU A 81 -4.76 -10.49 15.80
CA LEU A 81 -5.59 -10.95 14.69
C LEU A 81 -6.66 -11.91 15.21
N PRO A 82 -7.97 -11.53 15.14
CA PRO A 82 -9.04 -12.28 15.80
C PRO A 82 -9.15 -13.74 15.33
N ASN A 83 -8.70 -14.04 14.10
CA ASN A 83 -8.77 -15.36 13.49
C ASN A 83 -7.37 -15.98 13.25
N GLY A 84 -6.35 -15.55 13.99
CA GLY A 84 -4.95 -15.96 13.78
C GLY A 84 -4.31 -15.27 12.57
N ILE A 85 -3.20 -15.82 12.06
CA ILE A 85 -2.45 -15.20 10.95
C ILE A 85 -3.34 -15.18 9.70
N PRO A 86 -3.78 -14.00 9.21
CA PRO A 86 -4.67 -13.94 8.06
C PRO A 86 -3.90 -14.38 6.82
N ASN A 87 -4.48 -15.33 6.09
CA ASN A 87 -4.00 -15.60 4.74
C ASN A 87 -4.45 -14.44 3.86
N VAL A 88 -3.50 -13.70 3.30
CA VAL A 88 -3.80 -12.69 2.28
C VAL A 88 -3.76 -13.41 0.94
N ALA A 89 -4.94 -13.69 0.38
CA ALA A 89 -5.01 -14.19 -0.97
C ALA A 89 -4.77 -13.00 -1.91
N VAL A 90 -3.68 -13.03 -2.65
CA VAL A 90 -3.37 -12.01 -3.66
C VAL A 90 -3.74 -12.55 -5.02
N HIS A 91 -4.73 -11.94 -5.65
CA HIS A 91 -5.04 -12.19 -7.04
C HIS A 91 -4.40 -11.09 -7.89
N TYR A 92 -3.31 -11.44 -8.55
CA TYR A 92 -2.75 -10.61 -9.60
C TYR A 92 -3.50 -10.92 -10.88
N LYS A 93 -4.36 -9.99 -11.29
CA LYS A 93 -4.87 -10.00 -12.65
C LYS A 93 -3.81 -9.28 -13.47
N LEU A 94 -2.90 -10.03 -14.11
CA LEU A 94 -1.94 -9.47 -15.08
C LEU A 94 -2.66 -9.01 -16.36
N GLN A 95 -3.74 -8.26 -16.21
CA GLN A 95 -4.29 -7.46 -17.28
C GLN A 95 -3.42 -6.22 -17.37
N ILE A 96 -2.37 -6.37 -18.17
CA ILE A 96 -1.48 -5.29 -18.55
C ILE A 96 -2.29 -4.37 -19.45
N TYR A 97 -2.77 -3.26 -18.89
CA TYR A 97 -3.44 -2.25 -19.70
C TYR A 97 -2.41 -1.28 -20.23
N ARG A 98 -2.21 -1.27 -21.55
CA ARG A 98 -1.42 -0.23 -22.20
C ARG A 98 -2.09 1.12 -21.98
N ILE A 99 -1.31 2.09 -21.51
CA ILE A 99 -1.83 3.43 -21.23
C ILE A 99 -2.32 4.07 -22.51
N ARG A 100 -3.52 4.65 -22.42
CA ARG A 100 -4.17 5.34 -23.51
C ARG A 100 -4.05 6.85 -23.31
N PRO A 101 -3.82 7.62 -24.38
CA PRO A 101 -3.75 9.08 -24.28
C PRO A 101 -5.06 9.70 -23.77
N GLU A 102 -6.19 9.02 -23.95
CA GLU A 102 -7.52 9.41 -23.44
C GLU A 102 -7.55 9.55 -21.91
N TRP A 103 -6.71 8.82 -21.19
CA TRP A 103 -6.65 8.84 -19.72
C TRP A 103 -5.97 10.09 -19.16
N LYS A 104 -5.42 10.95 -20.01
CA LYS A 104 -5.07 12.33 -19.63
C LYS A 104 -6.30 13.14 -19.24
N ASN A 105 -7.49 12.76 -19.73
CA ASN A 105 -8.74 13.30 -19.22
C ASN A 105 -9.15 12.54 -17.95
N GLU A 106 -9.17 13.24 -16.82
CA GLU A 106 -9.53 12.65 -15.52
C GLU A 106 -10.90 11.96 -15.55
N ASN A 107 -11.88 12.50 -16.27
CA ASN A 107 -13.20 11.88 -16.37
C ASN A 107 -13.13 10.53 -17.08
N MET A 108 -12.37 10.40 -18.16
CA MET A 108 -12.24 9.13 -18.90
C MET A 108 -11.49 8.09 -18.05
N LEU A 109 -10.41 8.51 -17.38
CA LEU A 109 -9.68 7.66 -16.45
C LEU A 109 -10.58 7.20 -15.29
N ARG A 110 -11.40 8.09 -14.75
CA ARG A 110 -12.33 7.80 -13.65
C ARG A 110 -13.39 6.77 -14.02
N HIS A 111 -14.04 6.91 -15.18
CA HIS A 111 -15.01 5.93 -15.64
C HIS A 111 -14.36 4.56 -15.85
N TRP A 112 -13.21 4.51 -16.53
CA TRP A 112 -12.47 3.27 -16.73
C TRP A 112 -12.06 2.60 -15.41
N LEU A 113 -11.58 3.37 -14.43
CA LEU A 113 -11.24 2.85 -13.11
C LEU A 113 -12.48 2.31 -12.38
N TYR A 114 -13.63 2.95 -12.51
CA TYR A 114 -14.87 2.50 -11.88
C TYR A 114 -15.35 1.19 -12.50
N ASP A 115 -15.26 1.02 -13.81
CA ASP A 115 -15.59 -0.24 -14.49
C ASP A 115 -14.68 -1.40 -14.04
N ILE A 116 -13.41 -1.11 -13.78
CA ILE A 116 -12.48 -2.11 -13.21
C ILE A 116 -12.88 -2.45 -11.78
N TYR A 117 -13.17 -1.44 -10.96
CA TYR A 117 -13.52 -1.66 -9.56
C TYR A 117 -14.87 -2.36 -9.38
N GLU A 118 -15.81 -2.17 -10.29
CA GLU A 118 -17.05 -2.95 -10.32
C GLU A 118 -16.75 -4.45 -10.52
N LYS A 119 -15.89 -4.79 -11.49
CA LYS A 119 -15.44 -6.17 -11.72
C LYS A 119 -14.70 -6.74 -10.50
N LYS A 120 -13.93 -5.90 -9.80
CA LYS A 120 -13.25 -6.31 -8.55
C LYS A 120 -14.22 -6.56 -7.42
N ASP A 121 -15.26 -5.73 -7.27
CA ASP A 121 -16.28 -5.91 -6.23
C ASP A 121 -17.00 -7.26 -6.42
N GLU A 122 -17.36 -7.59 -7.67
CA GLU A 122 -17.95 -8.90 -8.01
C GLU A 122 -16.97 -10.07 -7.83
N LEU A 123 -15.69 -9.85 -8.14
CA LEU A 123 -14.63 -10.84 -7.92
C LEU A 123 -14.45 -11.13 -6.42
N LEU A 124 -14.45 -10.09 -5.58
CA LEU A 124 -14.33 -10.22 -4.13
C LEU A 124 -15.57 -10.88 -3.52
N GLU A 125 -16.77 -10.56 -4.00
CA GLU A 125 -18.00 -11.26 -3.60
C GLU A 125 -17.86 -12.77 -3.86
N LYS A 126 -17.42 -13.17 -5.06
CA LYS A 126 -17.18 -14.59 -5.39
C LYS A 126 -16.11 -15.21 -4.50
N TYR A 127 -15.01 -14.50 -4.25
CA TYR A 127 -13.94 -14.96 -3.36
C TYR A 127 -14.44 -15.19 -1.93
N TYR A 128 -15.27 -14.30 -1.40
CA TYR A 128 -15.82 -14.44 -0.05
C TYR A 128 -16.86 -15.56 0.05
N GLN A 129 -17.57 -15.87 -1.05
CA GLN A 129 -18.50 -17.01 -1.09
C GLN A 129 -17.79 -18.37 -1.24
N SER A 130 -16.75 -18.45 -2.08
CA SER A 130 -16.05 -19.71 -2.39
C SER A 130 -14.82 -19.99 -1.52
N GLY A 131 -14.24 -18.95 -0.91
CA GLY A 131 -12.94 -18.98 -0.24
C GLY A 131 -11.73 -18.99 -1.17
N VAL A 132 -11.92 -19.05 -2.49
CA VAL A 132 -10.85 -19.18 -3.50
C VAL A 132 -11.14 -18.29 -4.70
N PHE A 133 -10.14 -17.54 -5.17
CA PHE A 133 -10.28 -16.76 -6.39
C PHE A 133 -10.51 -17.68 -7.60
N PRO A 134 -11.39 -17.32 -8.54
CA PRO A 134 -11.59 -18.09 -9.75
C PRO A 134 -10.26 -18.26 -10.49
N LYS A 135 -9.89 -19.51 -10.77
CA LYS A 135 -8.71 -19.85 -11.57
C LYS A 135 -9.08 -19.73 -13.04
N ASP A 136 -9.01 -18.52 -13.57
CA ASP A 136 -8.97 -18.37 -15.03
C ASP A 136 -7.60 -18.81 -15.54
N SER A 137 -7.54 -19.39 -16.74
CA SER A 137 -6.31 -19.97 -17.32
C SER A 137 -5.13 -18.99 -17.44
N GLN A 138 -5.39 -17.68 -17.38
CA GLN A 138 -4.38 -16.62 -17.45
C GLN A 138 -3.91 -16.11 -16.07
N HIS A 139 -4.57 -16.50 -14.97
CA HIS A 139 -4.39 -15.85 -13.67
C HIS A 139 -4.21 -16.86 -12.54
N HIS A 140 -3.06 -16.78 -11.87
CA HIS A 140 -2.75 -17.64 -10.74
C HIS A 140 -2.93 -16.87 -9.42
N PRO A 141 -4.02 -17.11 -8.68
CA PRO A 141 -4.13 -16.55 -7.34
C PRO A 141 -3.01 -17.10 -6.47
N THR A 142 -2.22 -16.20 -5.91
CA THR A 142 -1.11 -16.55 -5.02
C THR A 142 -1.52 -16.22 -3.60
N VAL A 143 -1.60 -17.24 -2.75
CA VAL A 143 -1.86 -17.02 -1.33
C VAL A 143 -0.54 -16.67 -0.66
N VAL A 144 -0.41 -15.43 -0.21
CA VAL A 144 0.75 -14.98 0.56
C VAL A 144 0.53 -15.41 2.00
N ARG A 145 1.35 -16.36 2.45
CA ARG A 145 1.37 -16.84 3.83
C ARG A 145 2.53 -16.21 4.57
N ASN A 146 2.25 -15.55 5.68
CA ASN A 146 3.29 -15.05 6.58
C ASN A 146 3.67 -16.18 7.55
N SER A 147 4.86 -16.75 7.37
CA SER A 147 5.43 -17.69 8.34
C SER A 147 5.90 -16.94 9.58
N ILE A 148 5.65 -17.51 10.76
CA ILE A 148 6.13 -16.98 12.05
C ILE A 148 7.65 -16.79 12.01
N SER A 149 8.40 -17.70 11.38
CA SER A 149 9.85 -17.59 11.26
C SER A 149 10.30 -16.35 10.49
N ASN A 150 9.59 -15.98 9.43
CA ASN A 150 9.89 -14.76 8.66
C ASN A 150 9.59 -13.52 9.50
N CYS A 151 8.49 -13.54 10.26
CA CYS A 151 8.16 -12.45 11.18
C CYS A 151 9.24 -12.28 12.25
N LEU A 152 9.64 -13.37 12.92
CA LEU A 152 10.72 -13.34 13.92
C LEU A 152 12.05 -12.86 13.34
N PHE A 153 12.38 -13.25 12.11
CA PHE A 153 13.59 -12.78 11.43
C PHE A 153 13.56 -11.27 11.17
N VAL A 154 12.44 -10.75 10.69
CA VAL A 154 12.25 -9.31 10.46
C VAL A 154 12.34 -8.53 11.77
N GLU A 155 11.68 -9.01 12.82
CA GLU A 155 11.75 -8.38 14.15
C GLU A 155 13.18 -8.40 14.73
N ALA A 156 13.87 -9.54 14.63
CA ALA A 156 15.26 -9.65 15.08
C ALA A 156 16.21 -8.72 14.29
N PHE A 157 16.00 -8.60 12.98
CA PHE A 157 16.76 -7.71 12.11
C PHE A 157 16.58 -6.24 12.53
N TRP A 158 15.34 -5.79 12.75
CA TRP A 158 15.08 -4.42 13.18
C TRP A 158 15.57 -4.13 14.59
N LEU A 159 15.45 -5.08 15.53
CA LEU A 159 16.01 -4.96 16.88
C LEU A 159 17.54 -4.86 16.86
N LEU A 160 18.21 -5.66 16.01
CA LEU A 160 19.64 -5.59 15.81
C LEU A 160 20.06 -4.23 15.22
N LEU A 161 19.35 -3.76 14.20
CA LEU A 161 19.61 -2.47 13.56
C LEU A 161 19.42 -1.31 14.56
N LEU A 162 18.38 -1.37 15.39
CA LEU A 162 18.14 -0.39 16.46
C LEU A 162 19.27 -0.42 17.51
N TYR A 163 19.72 -1.61 17.91
CA TYR A 163 20.84 -1.77 18.84
C TYR A 163 22.15 -1.18 18.28
N LEU A 164 22.43 -1.41 16.99
CA LEU A 164 23.60 -0.83 16.31
C LEU A 164 23.53 0.69 16.26
N HIS A 165 22.37 1.27 15.91
CA HIS A 165 22.18 2.72 15.94
C HIS A 165 22.33 3.30 17.35
N TYR A 166 21.80 2.62 18.36
CA TYR A 166 21.98 3.01 19.75
C TYR A 166 23.45 2.99 20.18
N SER A 167 24.18 1.92 19.86
CA SER A 167 25.59 1.75 20.26
C SER A 167 26.53 2.71 19.54
N ILE A 168 26.34 2.92 18.23
CA ILE A 168 27.23 3.74 17.40
C ILE A 168 26.93 5.23 17.58
N TRP A 169 25.67 5.64 17.45
CA TRP A 169 25.29 7.05 17.42
C TRP A 169 24.86 7.56 18.79
N LEU A 170 23.82 6.95 19.38
CA LEU A 170 23.20 7.50 20.59
C LEU A 170 24.15 7.46 21.79
N LYS A 171 24.86 6.34 22.00
CA LYS A 171 25.83 6.19 23.09
C LYS A 171 27.05 7.09 22.91
N SER A 172 27.60 7.17 21.70
CA SER A 172 28.75 8.04 21.40
C SER A 172 28.39 9.52 21.55
N PHE A 173 27.22 9.93 21.04
CA PHE A 173 26.73 11.30 21.13
C PHE A 173 26.42 11.70 22.58
N ALA A 174 25.73 10.84 23.33
CA ALA A 174 25.49 11.06 24.77
C ALA A 174 26.81 11.14 25.56
N SER A 175 27.79 10.30 25.23
CA SER A 175 29.11 10.34 25.87
C SER A 175 29.90 11.60 25.51
N LEU A 176 29.79 12.09 24.28
CA LEU A 176 30.36 13.37 23.85
C LEU A 176 29.71 14.54 24.58
N ILE A 177 28.37 14.61 24.62
CA ILE A 177 27.62 15.64 25.37
C ILE A 177 28.04 15.62 26.83
N TYR A 178 28.08 14.45 27.46
CA TYR A 178 28.51 14.31 28.85
C TYR A 178 29.92 14.87 29.07
N ARG A 179 30.88 14.53 28.18
CA ARG A 179 32.24 15.06 28.24
C ARG A 179 32.28 16.59 28.07
N CYS A 180 31.51 17.15 27.13
CA CYS A 180 31.41 18.60 26.95
C CYS A 180 30.85 19.30 28.19
N VAL A 181 29.78 18.76 28.79
CA VAL A 181 29.18 19.31 30.02
C VAL A 181 30.18 19.27 31.18
N VAL A 182 30.92 18.18 31.35
CA VAL A 182 31.96 18.07 32.38
C VAL A 182 33.06 19.11 32.17
N VAL A 183 33.55 19.28 30.93
CA VAL A 183 34.58 20.29 30.62
C VAL A 183 34.07 21.71 30.92
N ILE A 184 32.84 22.04 30.52
CA ILE A 184 32.23 23.35 30.79
C ILE A 184 32.11 23.60 32.30
N LEU A 185 31.63 22.62 33.07
CA LEU A 185 31.52 22.73 34.53
C LEU A 185 32.88 22.92 35.20
N LEU A 186 33.92 22.23 34.74
CA LEU A 186 35.28 22.40 35.25
C LEU A 186 35.86 23.77 34.92
N THR A 187 35.60 24.31 33.72
CA THR A 187 36.03 25.68 33.35
C THR A 187 35.29 26.75 34.15
N PHE A 188 33.98 26.57 34.42
CA PHE A 188 33.22 27.51 35.26
C PHE A 188 33.62 27.45 36.74
N SER A 189 34.07 26.28 37.22
CA SER A 189 34.51 26.11 38.61
C SER A 189 35.94 26.63 38.87
N GLY A 190 36.62 27.19 37.85
CA GLY A 190 37.97 27.75 37.99
C GLY A 190 39.04 26.70 38.32
N ILE A 191 38.85 25.44 37.91
CA ILE A 191 39.83 24.36 38.09
C ILE A 191 40.94 24.41 37.01
N PHE A 192 40.94 25.45 36.16
CA PHE A 192 42.04 25.81 35.27
C PHE A 192 42.38 27.29 35.38
#